data_AF-A0A2V0QCP0-F1
#
_entry.id   AF-A0A2V0QCP0-F1
#
_cell.length_a   1.000
_cell.length_b   1.000
_cell.length_c   1.000
_cell.angle_alpha   90.00
_cell.angle_beta   90.00
_cell.angle_gamma   90.00
#
_symmetry.space_group_name_H-M   'P 1'
#
loop_
_entity.id
_entity.type
_entity.pdbx_description
1 polymer ?
#
loop_
_entity_poly.entity_id
_entity_poly.type
_entity_poly.pdbx_seq_one_letter_code
_entity_poly.pdbx_strand_id
1 'polypeptide(L)' 'MDGHDVPVPHFGIILEWEQWEALAERLRSFDTKFVIEPYIRFKGQVGEQATMFLFDPCGNALEFKAFKDMSQLFAK' A
#
# COMPACT_ATOMS: atom_id res chain seq x y z
N MET A 1 7.46 14.31 5.50
CA MET A 1 6.06 13.93 5.26
C MET A 1 5.95 13.69 3.76
N ASP A 2 5.68 12.46 3.34
CA ASP A 2 5.43 12.20 1.92
C ASP A 2 4.08 12.83 1.57
N GLY A 3 4.11 13.80 0.65
CA GLY A 3 3.02 14.73 0.36
C GLY A 3 1.84 14.14 -0.41
N HIS A 4 1.42 12.92 -0.07
CA HIS A 4 0.17 12.36 -0.56
C HIS A 4 -0.93 12.66 0.47
N ASP A 5 -2.03 13.26 0.02
CA ASP A 5 -3.25 13.42 0.83
C ASP A 5 -3.86 12.04 1.07
N VAL A 6 -3.41 11.36 2.13
CA VAL A 6 -3.91 10.05 2.52
C VAL A 6 -5.36 10.20 2.98
N PRO A 7 -6.33 9.54 2.33
CA PRO A 7 -7.73 9.63 2.71
C PRO A 7 -7.96 9.06 4.12
N VAL A 8 -8.75 9.76 4.93
CA VAL A 8 -9.11 9.35 6.30
C VAL A 8 -10.64 9.43 6.46
N PRO A 9 -11.29 8.41 7.06
CA PRO A 9 -10.72 7.14 7.51
C PRO A 9 -10.38 6.20 6.35
N HIS A 10 -9.39 5.33 6.56
CA HIS A 10 -9.08 4.20 5.70
C HIS A 10 -8.83 2.96 6.56
N PHE A 11 -8.91 1.79 5.92
CA PHE A 11 -8.55 0.52 6.51
C PHE A 11 -7.95 -0.38 5.44
N GLY A 12 -7.39 -1.51 5.83
CA GLY A 12 -6.95 -2.48 4.84
C GLY A 12 -6.09 -3.58 5.41
N ILE A 13 -5.16 -4.06 4.58
CA ILE A 13 -4.47 -5.33 4.82
C ILE A 13 -2.96 -5.13 4.62
N ILE A 14 -2.19 -5.72 5.53
CA ILE A 14 -0.76 -5.92 5.33
C ILE A 14 -0.58 -7.30 4.71
N LEU A 15 0.04 -7.33 3.54
CA LEU A 15 0.31 -8.52 2.75
C LEU A 15 1.79 -8.87 2.82
N GLU A 16 2.10 -10.11 2.46
CA GLU A 16 3.48 -10.48 2.10
C GLU A 16 3.92 -9.68 0.86
N TRP A 17 5.23 -9.46 0.71
CA TRP A 17 5.76 -8.59 -0.33
C TRP A 17 5.38 -9.07 -1.74
N GLU A 18 5.56 -10.37 -2.02
CA GLU A 18 5.21 -10.95 -3.32
C GLU A 18 3.70 -10.88 -3.60
N GLN A 19 2.87 -11.01 -2.55
CA GLN A 19 1.42 -10.91 -2.68
C GLN A 19 0.98 -9.47 -2.98
N TRP A 20 1.64 -8.49 -2.38
CA TRP A 20 1.40 -7.07 -2.66
C TRP A 20 1.78 -6.73 -4.10
N GLU A 21 2.94 -7.19 -4.58
CA GLU A 21 3.37 -7.00 -5.97
C GLU A 21 2.38 -7.63 -6.96
N ALA A 22 1.96 -8.87 -6.70
CA ALA A 22 0.97 -9.57 -7.52
C ALA A 22 -0.39 -8.84 -7.53
N LEU A 23 -0.83 -8.30 -6.40
CA LEU A 23 -2.05 -7.52 -6.31
C LEU A 23 -1.95 -6.21 -7.10
N ALA A 24 -0.84 -5.48 -6.96
CA ALA A 24 -0.61 -4.23 -7.67
C ALA A 24 -0.65 -4.44 -9.20
N GLU A 25 0.05 -5.45 -9.71
CA GLU A 25 0.05 -5.78 -11.13
C GLU A 25 -1.33 -6.22 -11.63
N ARG A 26 -2.04 -7.03 -10.85
CA ARG A 26 -3.42 -7.41 -11.17
C ARG A 26 -4.32 -6.18 -11.26
N LEU A 27 -4.28 -5.29 -10.28
CA LEU A 27 -5.12 -4.08 -10.27
C LEU A 27 -4.80 -3.15 -11.44
N ARG A 28 -3.51 -2.99 -11.79
CA ARG A 28 -3.07 -2.26 -12.99
C ARG A 28 -3.59 -2.89 -14.27
N SER A 29 -3.57 -4.22 -14.38
CA SER A 29 -4.09 -4.94 -15.55
C SER A 29 -5.59 -4.76 -15.78
N PHE A 30 -6.34 -4.35 -14.75
CA PHE A 30 -7.76 -4.01 -14.81
C PHE A 30 -8.00 -2.50 -14.92
N ASP A 31 -6.98 -1.69 -15.20
CA ASP A 31 -7.06 -0.21 -15.25
C ASP A 31 -7.71 0.39 -13.98
N THR A 32 -7.43 -0.22 -12.82
CA THR A 32 -7.96 0.26 -11.54
C THR A 32 -7.41 1.64 -11.24
N LYS A 33 -8.29 2.57 -10.85
CA LYS A 33 -7.88 3.91 -10.43
C LYS A 33 -7.38 3.89 -9.00
N PHE A 34 -6.12 4.29 -8.83
CA PHE A 34 -5.52 4.46 -7.51
C PHE A 34 -5.70 5.90 -7.01
N VAL A 35 -5.93 6.04 -5.71
CA VAL A 35 -5.79 7.31 -5.00
C VAL A 35 -4.31 7.61 -4.78
N ILE A 36 -3.54 6.58 -4.45
CA ILE A 36 -2.08 6.60 -4.37
C ILE A 36 -1.59 5.35 -5.11
N GLU A 37 -0.88 5.58 -6.22
CA GLU A 37 -0.31 4.52 -7.05
C GLU A 37 0.62 3.59 -6.24
N PRO A 38 0.79 2.32 -6.62
CA PRO A 38 1.70 1.41 -5.95
C PRO A 38 3.16 1.91 -6.00
N TYR A 39 3.76 2.14 -4.82
CA TYR A 39 5.15 2.57 -4.70
C TYR A 39 5.83 2.06 -3.42
N ILE A 40 7.17 2.12 -3.42
CA ILE A 40 8.01 1.73 -2.28
C ILE A 40 8.45 2.99 -1.53
N ARG A 41 8.22 3.01 -0.23
CA ARG A 41 8.70 4.01 0.73
C ARG A 41 9.95 3.51 1.42
N PHE A 42 10.86 4.43 1.75
CA PHE A 42 12.11 4.12 2.46
C PHE A 42 12.94 3.02 1.79
N LYS A 43 12.96 2.98 0.45
CA LYS A 43 13.67 1.94 -0.32
C LYS A 43 15.13 1.78 0.12
N GLY A 44 15.53 0.57 0.48
CA GLY A 44 16.87 0.23 0.98
C GLY A 44 17.17 0.72 2.40
N GLN A 45 16.19 1.27 3.12
CA GLN A 45 16.33 1.75 4.49
C GLN A 45 15.52 0.88 5.45
N VAL A 46 15.80 1.02 6.75
CA VAL A 46 14.94 0.44 7.79
C VAL A 46 13.55 1.09 7.68
N GLY A 47 12.52 0.27 7.69
CA GLY A 47 11.13 0.63 7.47
C GLY A 47 10.69 0.54 6.00
N GLU A 48 11.50 -0.06 5.12
CA GLU A 48 11.15 -0.25 3.72
C GLU A 48 9.80 -0.96 3.60
N GLN A 49 8.86 -0.27 2.96
CA GLN A 49 7.48 -0.73 2.85
C GLN A 49 6.91 -0.32 1.50
N ALA A 50 6.05 -1.16 0.95
CA ALA A 50 5.24 -0.86 -0.21
C ALA A 50 3.84 -0.43 0.24
N THR A 51 3.25 0.54 -0.45
CA THR A 51 1.87 0.99 -0.17
C THR A 51 1.14 1.40 -1.45
N MET A 52 -0.17 1.17 -1.47
CA MET A 52 -1.10 1.66 -2.49
C MET A 52 -2.47 1.93 -1.85
N PHE A 53 -3.21 2.87 -2.44
CA PHE A 53 -4.56 3.22 -2.01
C PHE A 53 -5.53 3.25 -3.18
N LEU A 54 -6.75 2.77 -2.94
CA LEU A 54 -7.86 2.88 -3.88
C LEU A 54 -9.18 3.06 -3.14
N PHE A 55 -10.21 3.51 -3.85
CA PHE A 55 -11.58 3.47 -3.35
C PHE A 55 -12.29 2.22 -3.84
N ASP A 56 -13.01 1.55 -2.95
CA ASP A 56 -13.97 0.52 -3.36
C ASP A 56 -15.22 1.16 -4.03
N PRO A 57 -16.14 0.36 -4.60
CA PRO A 57 -17.36 0.90 -5.23
C PRO A 57 -18.29 1.65 -4.26
N CYS A 58 -18.13 1.49 -2.95
CA CYS A 58 -18.89 2.17 -1.91
C CYS A 58 -18.20 3.47 -1.44
N GLY A 59 -17.01 3.80 -1.98
CA GLY A 59 -16.24 4.98 -1.59
C GLY A 59 -15.36 4.79 -0.35
N ASN A 60 -15.16 3.56 0.12
CA ASN A 60 -14.25 3.29 1.23
C ASN A 60 -12.79 3.36 0.76
N ALA A 61 -11.94 4.10 1.47
CA ALA A 61 -10.51 4.12 1.21
C ALA A 61 -9.87 2.82 1.73
N LEU A 62 -9.32 2.04 0.80
CA LEU A 62 -8.60 0.82 1.08
C LEU A 62 -7.09 1.06 0.96
N GLU A 63 -6.35 0.64 1.97
CA GLU A 63 -4.89 0.63 1.95
C GLU A 63 -4.35 -0.80 1.86
N PHE A 64 -3.41 -1.04 0.95
CA PHE A 64 -2.66 -2.29 0.90
C PHE A 64 -1.19 -2.00 1.13
N LYS A 65 -0.62 -2.63 2.16
CA LYS A 65 0.79 -2.47 2.55
C LYS A 65 1.55 -3.78 2.47
N ALA A 66 2.86 -3.68 2.32
CA ALA A 66 3.80 -4.76 2.63
C ALA A 66 5.06 -4.17 3.26
N PHE A 67 5.70 -4.91 4.16
CA PHE A 67 6.98 -4.54 4.76
C PHE A 67 8.06 -5.47 4.23
N LYS A 68 9.25 -4.93 3.92
CA LYS A 68 10.36 -5.77 3.46
C LYS A 68 10.87 -6.70 4.55
N ASP A 69 10.71 -6.25 5.80
CA ASP A 69 10.99 -7.00 7.01
C ASP A 69 9.81 -6.82 7.97
N MET A 70 9.07 -7.92 8.20
CA MET A 70 7.86 -7.93 9.02
C MET A 70 8.14 -7.64 10.51
N SER A 71 9.38 -7.80 10.99
CA SER A 71 9.72 -7.43 12.37
C SER A 71 9.58 -5.93 12.63
N GLN A 72 9.61 -5.12 11.56
CA GLN A 72 9.54 -3.66 11.62
C GLN A 72 8.10 -3.14 11.67
N LEU A 73 7.10 -4.02 11.50
CA LEU A 73 5.69 -3.65 11.51
C LEU A 73 5.22 -3.08 12.87
N PHE A 74 5.79 -3.57 13.96
CA PHE A 74 5.49 -3.14 15.34
C PHE A 74 6.73 -2.71 16.11
N ALA A 75 7.82 -2.44 15.40
CA ALA A 75 9.02 -1.89 16.03
C ALA A 75 8.64 -0.57 16.71
N LYS A 76 8.97 -0.49 18.01
CA LYS A 76 8.50 0.54 18.93
C LYS A 76 9.21 1.87 18.75
#